data_AF-A0A3S4IGB5-F1
#
_entry.id   AF-A0A3S4IGB5-F1
#
_cell.length_a   1.000
_cell.length_b   1.000
_cell.length_c   1.000
_cell.angle_alpha   90.00
_cell.angle_beta   90.00
_cell.angle_gamma   90.00
#
_symmetry.space_group_name_H-M   'P 1'
#
loop_
_entity.id
_entity.type
_entity.pdbx_description
1 polymer ?
#
loop_
_entity_poly.entity_id
_entity_poly.type
_entity_poly.pdbx_seq_one_letter_code
_entity_poly.pdbx_strand_id
1 'polypeptide(L)'
;MTVNGVNVSSDSNSVTSVVNGATINLEKTGQVTINMAQSTTNITNTLQTFINAYNQVITTTASATQSHTTVGSTPTNTDISGDLTSLQEHMASILGTPVKGVDATSSYAYLAQVGITQKADGTLTLDSSAFNAALTANPSAVANLFGNSQNTGVANVFNTTINSLLGPNGLITSNQTNLNSKVTAEQQLQNGCRTS
;
A
#
# COMPACT_ATOMS: atom_id res chain seq x y z
N MET A 1 -17.70 -40.42 -2.69
CA MET A 1 -16.73 -40.20 -1.60
C MET A 1 -17.47 -39.72 -0.36
N THR A 2 -16.87 -39.79 0.82
CA THR A 2 -17.48 -39.27 2.04
C THR A 2 -16.61 -38.14 2.59
N VAL A 3 -17.20 -36.97 2.84
CA VAL A 3 -16.51 -35.80 3.42
C VAL A 3 -17.22 -35.44 4.72
N ASN A 4 -16.50 -35.50 5.85
CA ASN A 4 -17.04 -35.25 7.20
C ASN A 4 -18.34 -36.04 7.49
N GLY A 5 -18.43 -37.29 7.02
CA GLY A 5 -19.61 -38.15 7.20
C GLY A 5 -20.73 -37.93 6.19
N VAL A 6 -20.65 -36.90 5.33
CA VAL A 6 -21.64 -36.64 4.27
C VAL A 6 -21.24 -37.35 2.99
N ASN A 7 -22.19 -38.08 2.40
CA ASN A 7 -21.94 -38.81 1.16
C ASN A 7 -22.07 -37.86 -0.04
N VAL A 8 -21.02 -37.80 -0.85
CA VAL A 8 -20.96 -36.98 -2.06
C VAL A 8 -20.76 -37.87 -3.27
N SER A 9 -21.63 -37.70 -4.28
CA SER A 9 -21.49 -38.28 -5.61
C SER A 9 -21.05 -37.20 -6.60
N SER A 10 -20.14 -37.55 -7.50
CA SER A 10 -19.64 -36.68 -8.57
C SER A 10 -19.36 -37.55 -9.79
N ASP A 11 -19.74 -37.06 -10.97
CA ASP A 11 -19.44 -37.73 -12.24
C ASP A 11 -17.97 -37.51 -12.69
N SER A 12 -17.25 -36.62 -11.99
CA SER A 12 -15.85 -36.26 -12.24
C SER A 12 -14.96 -36.61 -11.04
N ASN A 13 -13.73 -37.02 -11.34
CA ASN A 13 -12.65 -37.19 -10.35
C ASN A 13 -12.05 -35.84 -9.90
N SER A 14 -12.47 -34.71 -10.46
CA SER A 14 -12.14 -33.37 -9.96
C SER A 14 -13.39 -32.74 -9.36
N VAL A 15 -13.39 -32.58 -8.04
CA VAL A 15 -14.56 -32.23 -7.24
C VAL A 15 -14.34 -30.84 -6.62
N THR A 16 -15.11 -29.85 -7.05
CA THR A 16 -14.95 -28.43 -6.66
C THR A 16 -16.04 -27.91 -5.72
N SER A 17 -17.15 -28.64 -5.60
CA SER A 17 -18.36 -28.16 -4.91
C SER A 17 -18.47 -28.57 -3.44
N VAL A 18 -17.55 -29.40 -2.97
CA VAL A 18 -17.67 -30.05 -1.65
C VAL A 18 -16.99 -29.25 -0.54
N VAL A 19 -15.94 -28.52 -0.89
CA VAL A 19 -15.22 -27.64 0.02
C VAL A 19 -15.09 -26.29 -0.66
N ASN A 20 -15.72 -25.26 -0.08
CA ASN A 20 -15.72 -23.92 -0.66
C ASN A 20 -14.29 -23.39 -0.77
N GLY A 21 -13.87 -23.00 -1.98
CA GLY A 21 -12.52 -22.53 -2.25
C GLY A 21 -11.45 -23.61 -2.47
N ALA A 22 -11.83 -24.89 -2.57
CA ALA A 22 -10.88 -25.98 -2.83
C ALA A 22 -11.35 -26.91 -3.96
N THR A 23 -10.39 -27.38 -4.76
CA THR A 23 -10.59 -28.44 -5.76
C THR A 23 -9.94 -29.71 -5.25
N ILE A 24 -10.71 -30.79 -5.12
CA ILE A 24 -10.21 -32.11 -4.70
C ILE A 24 -10.09 -32.99 -5.93
N ASN A 25 -8.87 -33.45 -6.22
CA ASN A 25 -8.61 -34.42 -7.29
C ASN A 25 -8.51 -35.83 -6.69
N LEU A 26 -9.31 -36.76 -7.21
CA LEU A 26 -9.43 -38.14 -6.76
C LEU A 26 -8.59 -39.06 -7.65
N GLU A 27 -7.42 -39.46 -7.15
CA GLU A 27 -6.51 -40.34 -7.90
C GLU A 27 -6.66 -41.82 -7.54
N LYS A 28 -6.90 -42.13 -6.26
CA LYS A 28 -7.03 -43.50 -5.73
C LYS A 28 -8.05 -43.55 -4.59
N THR A 29 -8.64 -44.72 -4.39
CA THR A 29 -9.55 -44.99 -3.28
C THR A 29 -8.78 -45.16 -1.97
N GLY A 30 -9.26 -44.51 -0.90
CA GLY A 30 -8.67 -44.62 0.44
C GLY A 30 -9.26 -43.60 1.41
N GLN A 31 -8.80 -43.63 2.66
CA GLN A 31 -9.11 -42.62 3.67
C GLN A 31 -7.94 -41.65 3.79
N VAL A 32 -8.21 -40.36 3.67
CA VAL A 32 -7.23 -39.28 3.80
C VAL A 32 -7.85 -38.13 4.59
N THR A 33 -7.06 -37.55 5.50
CA THR A 33 -7.42 -36.33 6.22
C THR A 33 -6.79 -35.15 5.50
N ILE A 34 -7.60 -34.17 5.11
CA ILE A 34 -7.13 -32.93 4.49
C ILE A 34 -7.21 -31.82 5.53
N ASN A 35 -6.04 -31.29 5.93
CA ASN A 35 -5.96 -30.11 6.78
C ASN A 35 -5.76 -28.88 5.90
N MET A 36 -6.79 -28.03 5.81
CA MET A 36 -6.64 -26.72 5.20
C MET A 36 -6.01 -25.77 6.21
N ALA A 37 -4.73 -25.45 6.01
CA ALA A 37 -4.05 -24.38 6.73
C ALA A 37 -3.92 -23.15 5.81
N GLN A 38 -4.23 -21.97 6.34
CA GLN A 38 -4.01 -20.73 5.61
C GLN A 38 -2.51 -20.51 5.40
N SER A 39 -2.09 -20.28 4.15
CA SER A 39 -0.68 -19.99 3.85
C SER A 39 -0.35 -18.55 4.24
N THR A 40 0.28 -18.39 5.40
CA THR A 40 0.71 -17.08 5.94
C THR A 40 1.90 -16.49 5.19
N THR A 41 2.74 -17.32 4.57
CA THR A 41 3.96 -16.90 3.85
C THR A 41 3.68 -15.93 2.70
N ASN A 42 2.62 -16.16 1.91
CA ASN A 42 2.27 -15.28 0.79
C ASN A 42 1.80 -13.89 1.27
N ILE A 43 1.14 -13.85 2.44
CA ILE A 43 0.66 -12.61 3.06
C ILE A 43 1.85 -11.79 3.57
N THR A 44 2.80 -12.43 4.26
CA THR A 44 4.02 -11.76 4.74
C THR A 44 4.89 -11.22 3.60
N ASN A 45 5.04 -11.96 2.50
CA ASN A 45 5.78 -11.47 1.34
C ASN A 45 5.12 -10.25 0.68
N THR A 46 3.79 -10.29 0.51
CA THR A 46 3.02 -9.16 -0.05
C THR A 46 3.15 -7.92 0.83
N LEU A 47 3.12 -8.11 2.15
CA LEU A 47 3.35 -7.04 3.12
C LEU A 47 4.77 -6.45 3.00
N GLN A 48 5.79 -7.31 2.88
CA GLN A 48 7.16 -6.84 2.73
C GLN A 48 7.32 -6.00 1.45
N THR A 49 6.69 -6.41 0.34
CA THR A 49 6.65 -5.62 -0.89
C THR A 49 5.99 -4.26 -0.67
N PHE A 50 4.87 -4.20 0.05
CA PHE A 50 4.20 -2.96 0.40
C PHE A 50 5.12 -2.03 1.24
N ILE A 51 5.75 -2.56 2.29
CA ILE A 51 6.67 -1.79 3.15
C ILE A 51 7.85 -1.25 2.34
N ASN A 52 8.42 -2.07 1.45
CA ASN A 52 9.50 -1.65 0.57
C ASN A 52 9.07 -0.51 -0.37
N ALA A 53 7.88 -0.63 -0.98
CA ALA A 53 7.35 0.41 -1.86
C ALA A 53 7.10 1.73 -1.11
N TYR A 54 6.51 1.67 0.09
CA TYR A 54 6.34 2.85 0.95
C TYR A 54 7.69 3.49 1.29
N ASN A 55 8.68 2.69 1.72
CA ASN A 55 10.00 3.18 2.10
C ASN A 55 10.74 3.83 0.92
N GLN A 56 10.55 3.29 -0.29
CA GLN A 56 11.07 3.88 -1.51
C GLN A 56 10.47 5.28 -1.76
N VAL A 57 9.16 5.45 -1.58
CA VAL A 57 8.51 6.77 -1.72
C VAL A 57 9.06 7.77 -0.72
N ILE A 58 9.18 7.41 0.56
CA ILE A 58 9.74 8.29 1.59
C ILE A 58 11.19 8.69 1.25
N THR A 59 12.01 7.73 0.83
CA THR A 59 13.43 7.97 0.48
C THR A 59 13.56 8.87 -0.76
N THR A 60 12.77 8.62 -1.80
CA THR A 60 12.76 9.44 -3.02
C THR A 60 12.29 10.86 -2.72
N THR A 61 11.26 11.02 -1.91
CA THR A 61 10.72 12.32 -1.47
C THR A 61 11.76 13.10 -0.66
N ALA A 62 12.42 12.45 0.30
CA ALA A 62 13.49 13.04 1.09
C ALA A 62 14.71 13.44 0.24
N SER A 63 15.02 12.69 -0.82
CA SER A 63 16.11 13.00 -1.74
C SER A 63 15.77 14.18 -2.66
N ALA A 64 14.52 14.26 -3.13
CA ALA A 64 14.03 15.35 -3.99
C ALA A 64 13.93 16.69 -3.25
N THR A 65 13.58 16.68 -1.97
CA THR A 65 13.58 17.88 -1.11
C THR A 65 14.98 18.39 -0.78
N GLN A 66 15.97 17.50 -0.62
CA GLN A 66 17.37 17.87 -0.35
C GLN A 66 18.13 18.30 -1.60
N SER A 67 17.80 17.76 -2.77
CA SER A 67 18.45 18.17 -4.02
C SER A 67 18.06 19.62 -4.30
N HIS A 68 19.02 20.55 -4.28
CA HIS A 68 18.84 21.90 -4.80
C HIS A 68 19.34 21.91 -6.25
N THR A 69 18.44 21.88 -7.23
CA THR A 69 18.81 22.29 -8.57
C THR A 69 18.67 23.81 -8.65
N THR A 70 19.80 24.48 -8.83
CA THR A 70 19.86 25.90 -9.15
C THR A 70 19.76 26.04 -10.67
N VAL A 71 18.69 26.68 -11.15
CA VAL A 71 18.66 27.24 -12.51
C VAL A 71 18.78 28.76 -12.33
N GLY A 72 20.00 29.28 -12.40
CA GLY A 72 20.31 30.68 -12.04
C GLY A 72 20.36 30.91 -10.52
N SER A 73 20.07 32.14 -10.07
CA SER A 73 20.09 32.57 -8.64
C SER A 73 18.86 32.14 -7.84
N THR A 74 17.89 31.48 -8.47
CA THR A 74 16.64 31.04 -7.83
C THR A 74 16.67 29.52 -7.68
N PRO A 75 16.58 28.97 -6.46
CA PRO A 75 16.41 27.53 -6.28
C PRO A 75 15.08 27.12 -6.92
N THR A 76 15.09 26.22 -7.90
CA THR A 76 13.83 25.75 -8.53
C THR A 76 13.00 24.86 -7.61
N ASN A 77 13.55 24.42 -6.47
CA ASN A 77 12.97 23.37 -5.63
C ASN A 77 12.24 23.89 -4.39
N THR A 78 12.26 25.20 -4.14
CA THR A 78 11.45 25.81 -3.05
C THR A 78 9.95 25.75 -3.33
N ASP A 79 9.53 25.68 -4.60
CA ASP A 79 8.10 25.62 -4.98
C ASP A 79 7.52 24.19 -4.80
N ILE A 80 8.36 23.13 -4.81
CA ILE A 80 7.89 21.74 -4.62
C ILE A 80 8.14 21.21 -3.21
N SER A 81 9.09 21.78 -2.47
CA SER A 81 9.50 21.26 -1.15
C SER A 81 8.34 21.25 -0.15
N GLY A 82 7.46 22.27 -0.19
CA GLY A 82 6.28 22.33 0.67
C GLY A 82 5.29 21.19 0.41
N ASP A 83 5.10 20.82 -0.85
CA ASP A 83 4.20 19.73 -1.24
C ASP A 83 4.75 18.35 -0.86
N LEU A 84 6.07 18.17 -0.98
CA LEU A 84 6.75 16.96 -0.54
C LEU A 84 6.75 16.82 0.99
N THR A 85 6.84 17.92 1.74
CA THR A 85 6.65 17.91 3.19
C THR A 85 5.20 17.60 3.57
N SER A 86 4.23 18.22 2.91
CA SER A 86 2.80 17.93 3.11
C SER A 86 2.45 16.46 2.81
N LEU A 87 3.12 15.84 1.82
CA LEU A 87 3.01 14.41 1.56
C LEU A 87 3.50 13.59 2.74
N GLN A 88 4.69 13.88 3.27
CA GLN A 88 5.25 13.14 4.41
C GLN A 88 4.33 13.25 5.63
N GLU A 89 3.77 14.43 5.88
CA GLU A 89 2.80 14.65 6.97
C GLU A 89 1.50 13.87 6.75
N HIS A 90 0.95 13.88 5.53
CA HIS A 90 -0.23 13.07 5.20
C HIS A 90 0.03 11.57 5.33
N MET A 91 1.18 11.09 4.87
CA MET A 91 1.57 9.68 4.99
C MET A 91 1.73 9.27 6.45
N ALA A 92 2.36 10.11 7.28
CA ALA A 92 2.46 9.88 8.72
C ALA A 92 1.07 9.89 9.41
N SER A 93 0.18 10.79 9.00
CA SER A 93 -1.19 10.88 9.52
C SER A 93 -2.00 9.62 9.24
N ILE A 94 -1.85 9.02 8.05
CA ILE A 94 -2.51 7.74 7.70
C ILE A 94 -2.10 6.62 8.67
N LEU A 95 -0.82 6.57 9.07
CA LEU A 95 -0.32 5.56 10.00
C LEU A 95 -0.87 5.73 11.41
N GLY A 96 -1.17 6.97 11.81
CA GLY A 96 -1.76 7.31 13.11
C GLY A 96 -3.29 7.24 13.13
N THR A 97 -3.95 7.08 11.98
CA THR A 97 -5.40 7.06 11.87
C THR A 97 -5.92 5.61 11.88
N PRO A 98 -6.90 5.26 12.72
CA PRO A 98 -7.47 3.92 12.72
C PRO A 98 -8.22 3.65 11.41
N VAL A 99 -8.20 2.41 10.95
CA VAL A 99 -9.04 1.98 9.83
C VAL A 99 -10.50 2.25 10.16
N LYS A 100 -11.15 3.08 9.34
CA LYS A 100 -12.51 3.55 9.59
C LYS A 100 -13.48 2.37 9.67
N GLY A 101 -14.29 2.34 10.73
CA GLY A 101 -15.28 1.30 10.97
C GLY A 101 -14.72 0.04 11.65
N VAL A 102 -13.44 0.04 12.02
CA VAL A 102 -12.80 -1.04 12.78
C VAL A 102 -12.59 -0.58 14.22
N ASP A 103 -13.08 -1.38 15.17
CA ASP A 103 -12.86 -1.17 16.60
C ASP A 103 -11.48 -1.72 16.98
N ALA A 104 -10.63 -0.84 17.53
CA ALA A 104 -9.27 -1.14 17.92
C ALA A 104 -9.16 -2.06 19.15
N THR A 105 -10.23 -2.24 19.93
CA THR A 105 -10.25 -3.08 21.14
C THR A 105 -10.61 -4.52 20.84
N SER A 106 -11.44 -4.74 19.81
CA SER A 106 -11.92 -6.05 19.38
C SER A 106 -11.26 -6.54 18.08
N SER A 107 -10.49 -5.68 17.41
CA SER A 107 -9.81 -5.97 16.14
C SER A 107 -8.54 -5.14 15.96
N TYR A 108 -7.89 -5.28 14.80
CA TYR A 108 -6.71 -4.51 14.42
C TYR A 108 -7.12 -3.28 13.60
N ALA A 109 -7.14 -2.12 14.24
CA ALA A 109 -7.42 -0.84 13.58
C ALA A 109 -6.13 -0.08 13.23
N TYR A 110 -4.99 -0.41 13.85
CA TYR A 110 -3.70 0.24 13.67
C TYR A 110 -2.60 -0.73 13.24
N LEU A 111 -1.68 -0.27 12.40
CA LEU A 111 -0.50 -1.03 11.96
C LEU A 111 0.41 -1.44 13.14
N ALA A 112 0.50 -0.61 14.17
CA ALA A 112 1.29 -0.92 15.36
C ALA A 112 0.77 -2.17 16.11
N GLN A 113 -0.54 -2.46 16.03
CA GLN A 113 -1.12 -3.65 16.67
C GLN A 113 -0.68 -4.96 16.01
N VAL A 114 -0.17 -4.89 14.78
CA VAL A 114 0.34 -6.05 14.02
C VAL A 114 1.85 -6.00 13.83
N GLY A 115 2.57 -5.19 14.62
CA GLY A 115 4.03 -5.15 14.59
C GLY A 115 4.63 -4.28 13.48
N ILE A 116 3.88 -3.35 12.89
CA ILE A 116 4.40 -2.41 11.91
C ILE A 116 4.48 -1.02 12.52
N THR A 117 5.67 -0.44 12.51
CA THR A 117 5.96 0.84 13.16
C THR A 117 6.67 1.78 12.21
N GLN A 118 6.50 3.08 12.45
CA GLN A 118 7.23 4.12 11.74
C GLN A 118 8.51 4.48 12.51
N LYS A 119 9.64 4.57 11.80
CA LYS A 119 10.91 5.09 12.31
C LYS A 119 10.90 6.63 12.30
N ALA A 120 11.85 7.23 13.02
CA ALA A 120 12.04 8.68 13.06
C ALA A 120 12.32 9.32 11.67
N ASP A 121 12.85 8.54 10.72
CA ASP A 121 13.06 8.95 9.33
C ASP A 121 11.80 8.85 8.45
N GLY A 122 10.66 8.48 9.04
CA GLY A 122 9.37 8.34 8.36
C GLY A 122 9.16 6.99 7.65
N THR A 123 10.18 6.13 7.57
CA THR A 123 10.09 4.80 6.94
C THR A 123 9.44 3.78 7.88
N LEU A 124 8.85 2.72 7.32
CA LEU A 124 8.22 1.63 8.05
C LEU A 124 9.20 0.49 8.34
N THR A 125 9.02 -0.13 9.50
CA THR A 125 9.67 -1.38 9.93
C THR A 125 8.65 -2.43 10.31
N LEU A 126 9.03 -3.70 10.10
CA LEU A 126 8.22 -4.87 10.41
C LEU A 126 8.88 -5.68 11.53
N ASP A 127 8.16 -5.88 12.63
CA ASP A 127 8.40 -6.99 13.54
C ASP A 127 7.68 -8.23 13.01
N SER A 128 8.42 -9.06 12.27
CA SER A 128 7.89 -10.29 11.67
C SER A 128 7.32 -11.26 12.69
N SER A 129 7.80 -11.25 13.94
CA SER A 129 7.31 -12.14 14.99
C SER A 129 5.93 -11.70 15.47
N ALA A 130 5.77 -10.40 15.77
CA ALA A 130 4.49 -9.81 16.15
C ALA A 130 3.47 -9.91 15.01
N PHE A 131 3.89 -9.68 13.76
CA PHE A 131 3.01 -9.81 12.60
C PHE A 131 2.51 -11.24 12.41
N ASN A 132 3.41 -12.24 12.46
CA ASN A 132 3.02 -13.64 12.33
C ASN A 132 2.09 -14.09 13.47
N ALA A 133 2.31 -13.58 14.70
CA ALA A 133 1.40 -13.82 15.82
C ALA A 133 0.01 -13.23 15.57
N ALA A 134 -0.07 -11.97 15.14
CA ALA A 134 -1.34 -11.30 14.83
C ALA A 134 -2.09 -12.00 13.68
N LEU A 135 -1.37 -12.39 12.64
CA LEU A 135 -1.90 -13.11 11.47
C LEU A 135 -2.43 -14.49 11.83
N THR A 136 -1.75 -15.21 12.74
CA THR A 136 -2.21 -16.51 13.25
C THR A 136 -3.45 -16.36 14.14
N ALA A 137 -3.48 -15.30 14.96
CA ALA A 137 -4.59 -15.06 15.89
C ALA A 137 -5.87 -14.63 15.18
N ASN A 138 -5.79 -13.72 14.19
CA ASN A 138 -6.96 -13.25 13.46
C ASN A 138 -6.60 -12.80 12.03
N PRO A 139 -6.53 -13.74 11.07
CA PRO A 139 -6.10 -13.43 9.70
C PRO A 139 -7.07 -12.52 8.95
N SER A 140 -8.37 -12.60 9.23
CA SER A 140 -9.38 -11.72 8.64
C SER A 140 -9.24 -10.28 9.11
N ALA A 141 -8.92 -10.06 10.40
CA ALA A 141 -8.65 -8.73 10.92
C ALA A 141 -7.37 -8.13 10.31
N VAL A 142 -6.31 -8.92 10.16
CA VAL A 142 -5.10 -8.48 9.47
C VAL A 142 -5.40 -8.14 8.01
N ALA A 143 -6.16 -8.96 7.28
CA ALA A 143 -6.57 -8.65 5.92
C ALA A 143 -7.34 -7.32 5.85
N ASN A 144 -8.35 -7.13 6.70
CA ASN A 144 -9.16 -5.92 6.75
C ASN A 144 -8.37 -4.64 7.08
N LEU A 145 -7.29 -4.77 7.87
CA LEU A 145 -6.39 -3.67 8.19
C LEU A 145 -5.69 -3.14 6.92
N PHE A 146 -5.28 -4.01 6.00
CA PHE A 146 -4.59 -3.59 4.78
C PHE A 146 -5.53 -3.29 3.63
N GLY A 147 -6.54 -4.15 3.42
CA GLY A 147 -7.47 -4.07 2.31
C GLY A 147 -8.85 -4.58 2.68
N ASN A 148 -9.86 -3.76 2.45
CA ASN A 148 -11.25 -4.13 2.71
C ASN A 148 -12.16 -3.66 1.58
N SER A 149 -13.39 -4.18 1.54
CA SER A 149 -14.35 -3.87 0.47
C SER A 149 -14.81 -2.41 0.46
N GLN A 150 -14.60 -1.69 1.55
CA GLN A 150 -14.89 -0.27 1.72
C GLN A 150 -13.71 0.62 1.30
N ASN A 151 -12.57 0.04 0.88
CA ASN A 151 -11.34 0.74 0.53
C ASN A 151 -10.81 1.68 1.63
N THR A 152 -11.09 1.37 2.90
CA THR A 152 -10.58 2.14 4.06
C THR A 152 -9.30 1.54 4.64
N GLY A 153 -8.88 0.37 4.13
CA GLY A 153 -7.66 -0.30 4.54
C GLY A 153 -6.43 0.54 4.22
N VAL A 154 -5.38 0.35 4.99
CA VAL A 154 -4.19 1.20 4.94
C VAL A 154 -3.57 1.22 3.54
N ALA A 155 -3.48 0.06 2.85
CA ALA A 155 -2.94 0.00 1.49
C ALA A 155 -3.83 0.74 0.47
N ASN A 156 -5.16 0.69 0.64
CA ASN A 156 -6.09 1.44 -0.21
C ASN A 156 -5.89 2.95 -0.04
N VAL A 157 -5.85 3.42 1.21
CA VAL A 157 -5.70 4.85 1.53
C VAL A 157 -4.35 5.37 1.05
N PHE A 158 -3.27 4.60 1.21
CA PHE A 158 -1.96 4.94 0.65
C PHE A 158 -1.98 5.02 -0.87
N ASN A 159 -2.55 4.02 -1.55
CA ASN A 159 -2.62 4.02 -3.00
C ASN A 159 -3.40 5.23 -3.54
N THR A 160 -4.52 5.59 -2.91
CA THR A 160 -5.29 6.79 -3.28
C THR A 160 -4.48 8.07 -3.06
N THR A 161 -3.79 8.19 -1.93
CA THR A 161 -2.98 9.36 -1.58
C THR A 161 -1.81 9.53 -2.56
N ILE A 162 -1.11 8.45 -2.86
CA ILE A 162 0.00 8.43 -3.82
C ILE A 162 -0.50 8.80 -5.23
N ASN A 163 -1.60 8.21 -5.69
CA ASN A 163 -2.15 8.54 -7.02
C ASN A 163 -2.69 9.97 -7.10
N SER A 164 -3.25 10.51 -6.02
CA SER A 164 -3.67 11.92 -5.97
C SER A 164 -2.51 12.90 -6.08
N LEU A 165 -1.28 12.45 -5.80
CA LEU A 165 -0.09 13.30 -5.81
C LEU A 165 0.77 13.09 -7.07
N LEU A 166 0.97 11.83 -7.46
CA LEU A 166 1.85 11.41 -8.56
C LEU A 166 1.10 11.03 -9.83
N GLY A 167 -0.24 10.94 -9.78
CA GLY A 167 -1.04 10.63 -10.95
C GLY A 167 -0.98 11.74 -12.00
N PRO A 168 -1.54 11.51 -13.20
CA PRO A 168 -1.48 12.46 -14.31
C PRO A 168 -2.04 13.86 -13.99
N ASN A 169 -2.97 13.93 -13.03
CA ASN A 169 -3.57 15.17 -12.52
C ASN A 169 -3.12 15.49 -11.09
N GLY A 170 -2.07 14.83 -10.62
CA GLY A 170 -1.59 14.95 -9.25
C GLY A 170 -0.82 16.24 -9.02
N LEU A 171 -0.65 16.59 -7.75
CA LEU A 171 -0.03 17.84 -7.31
C LEU A 171 1.35 18.08 -7.94
N ILE A 172 2.19 17.04 -8.05
CA ILE A 172 3.53 17.17 -8.66
C ILE A 172 3.44 17.50 -10.15
N THR A 173 2.57 16.79 -10.89
CA THR A 173 2.36 17.06 -12.32
C THR A 173 1.78 18.46 -12.54
N SER A 174 0.84 18.90 -11.69
CA SER A 174 0.27 20.24 -11.73
C SER A 174 1.32 21.32 -11.52
N ASN A 175 2.19 21.17 -10.51
CA ASN A 175 3.29 22.10 -10.29
C ASN A 175 4.31 22.09 -11.41
N GLN A 176 4.61 20.93 -12.00
CA GLN A 176 5.49 20.85 -13.16
C GLN A 176 4.90 21.58 -14.38
N THR A 177 3.60 21.47 -14.62
CA THR A 177 2.88 22.24 -15.65
C THR A 177 2.92 23.75 -15.35
N ASN A 178 2.69 24.15 -14.09
CA ASN A 178 2.74 25.55 -13.66
C ASN A 178 4.15 26.15 -13.82
N LEU A 179 5.19 25.43 -13.41
CA LEU A 179 6.58 25.85 -13.57
C LEU A 179 6.97 25.95 -15.05
N ASN A 180 6.61 24.97 -15.88
CA ASN A 180 6.84 25.04 -17.33
C ASN A 180 6.12 26.24 -17.96
N SER A 181 4.92 26.57 -17.49
CA SER A 181 4.16 27.73 -17.95
C SER A 181 4.85 29.04 -17.56
N LYS A 182 5.35 29.16 -16.32
CA LYS A 182 6.15 30.31 -15.86
C LYS A 182 7.44 30.46 -16.67
N VAL A 183 8.18 29.37 -16.90
CA VAL A 183 9.40 29.38 -17.72
C VAL A 183 9.10 29.82 -19.16
N THR A 184 8.01 29.33 -19.73
CA THR A 184 7.59 29.74 -21.08
C THR A 184 7.22 31.22 -21.15
N ALA A 185 6.49 31.73 -20.16
CA ALA A 185 6.13 33.14 -20.07
C ALA A 185 7.37 34.05 -19.95
N GLU A 186 8.34 33.68 -19.12
CA GLU A 186 9.63 34.39 -18.98
C GLU A 186 10.44 34.38 -20.29
N GLN A 187 10.51 33.24 -20.99
CA GLN A 187 11.18 33.15 -22.29
C GLN A 187 10.53 34.06 -23.34
N GLN A 188 9.19 34.18 -23.33
CA GLN A 188 8.47 35.08 -24.24
C GLN A 188 8.76 36.56 -23.93
N LEU A 189 8.79 36.95 -22.65
CA LEU A 189 9.15 38.31 -22.22
C LEU A 189 10.58 38.67 -22.64
N GLN A 190 11.54 37.75 -22.44
CA GLN A 190 12.94 37.95 -22.82
C GLN A 190 13.13 38.10 -24.34
N ASN A 191 12.39 37.31 -25.13
CA ASN A 191 12.42 37.41 -26.59
C ASN A 191 11.81 38.72 -27.10
N GLY A 192 10.70 39.20 -26.51
CA GLY A 192 10.10 40.48 -26.87
C GLY A 192 10.97 41.69 -26.53
N CYS A 193 11.70 41.65 -25.41
CA CYS A 193 12.66 42.69 -25.02
C CYS A 193 13.90 42.75 -25.92
N ARG A 194 14.28 41.64 -26.57
CA ARG A 194 15.46 41.58 -27.47
C ARG A 194 15.18 42.09 -28.89
N THR A 195 13.92 42.17 -29.30
CA THR A 195 13.50 42.58 -30.65
C THR A 195 12.97 44.01 -30.71
N SER A 196 13.01 44.74 -29.60
CA SER A 196 12.61 46.15 -29.47
C SER A 196 13.84 47.04 -29.28
#